data_AF-X0RL48-F1
#
_entry.id   AF-X0RL48-F1
#
_cell.length_a   1.000
_cell.length_b   1.000
_cell.length_c   1.000
_cell.angle_alpha   90.00
_cell.angle_beta   90.00
_cell.angle_gamma   90.00
#
_symmetry.space_group_name_H-M   'P 1'
#
loop_
_entity.id
_entity.type
_entity.pdbx_description
1 polymer ?
#
loop_
_entity_poly.entity_id
_entity_poly.type
_entity_poly.pdbx_seq_one_letter_code
_entity_poly.pdbx_strand_id
1 'polypeptide(L)'
;QEKQKIETTLENHGFPKDGTWAIHTYCGEFSAIVGKIFWGVTKDPEDQLWEGDRTVITNNREERISGLKFSHVELKALATRFGPGNPIAKEILSYAQGVNVIADEIKILRSVKGDLDDNLPIIDVKDVKCVNTVDGMFHTPDKIAGTIVDENFMSDGFILKLPSEFQVIVEKDNLEESLMGLPQEVQNSESKIAYQYDKIFIPNAFMRRCWRHPSGKWGLSTVGIYVNHIVACAHKFIETGDVNDEINLMRAISRYFLNVTKMMGSKTGDLNSFGMCVRYPHSSHATVTLSDDLPRDTIEIHRDMARDLKVKTGDIVIAERFPCLGFVSIRPQRIKVTDDVQCKYTIRASGNSLCSMGLDFDGDTLFIASFHTPQAKEALIKEMQSPNRLCKDAIEQINAKKTPQIKEMDLNDF
;
A
#
# COMPACT_ATOMS: atom_id res chain seq x y z
N GLN A 1 -43.35 -27.26 21.24
CA GLN A 1 -43.24 -28.04 19.98
C GLN A 1 -41.96 -27.72 19.22
N GLU A 2 -41.59 -26.44 19.07
CA GLU A 2 -40.35 -26.03 18.38
C GLU A 2 -39.07 -26.35 19.17
N LYS A 3 -39.02 -26.05 20.46
CA LYS A 3 -37.92 -26.46 21.38
C LYS A 3 -37.62 -27.96 21.31
N GLN A 4 -38.66 -28.78 21.40
CA GLN A 4 -38.55 -30.24 21.33
C GLN A 4 -38.04 -30.73 19.96
N LYS A 5 -38.38 -30.02 18.88
CA LYS A 5 -37.87 -30.29 17.52
C LYS A 5 -36.40 -29.92 17.40
N ILE A 6 -35.96 -28.83 18.04
CA ILE A 6 -34.55 -28.40 18.11
C ILE A 6 -33.72 -29.40 18.93
N GLU A 7 -34.18 -29.76 20.14
CA GLU A 7 -33.54 -30.76 21.02
C GLU A 7 -33.35 -32.11 20.31
N THR A 8 -34.39 -32.58 19.61
CA THR A 8 -34.34 -33.84 18.84
C THR A 8 -33.36 -33.74 17.66
N THR A 9 -33.27 -32.58 17.01
CA THR A 9 -32.35 -32.35 15.89
C THR A 9 -30.90 -32.32 16.37
N LEU A 10 -30.62 -31.68 17.51
CA LEU A 10 -29.31 -31.66 18.15
C LEU A 10 -28.84 -33.07 18.51
N GLU A 11 -29.70 -33.84 19.18
CA GLU A 11 -29.41 -35.23 19.56
C GLU A 11 -29.12 -36.12 18.33
N ASN A 12 -29.92 -35.99 17.26
CA ASN A 12 -29.71 -36.73 16.00
C ASN A 12 -28.38 -36.42 15.30
N HIS A 13 -27.77 -35.25 15.57
CA HIS A 13 -26.48 -34.85 15.01
C HIS A 13 -25.32 -34.99 16.02
N GLY A 14 -25.57 -35.62 17.18
CA GLY A 14 -24.54 -35.89 18.20
C GLY A 14 -24.24 -34.72 19.13
N PHE A 15 -25.14 -33.73 19.24
CA PHE A 15 -25.01 -32.58 20.14
C PHE A 15 -25.88 -32.73 21.40
N PRO A 16 -25.49 -32.13 22.55
CA PRO A 16 -26.34 -32.06 23.74
C PRO A 16 -27.67 -31.34 23.48
N LYS A 17 -28.75 -31.80 24.16
CA LYS A 17 -30.12 -31.32 23.92
C LYS A 17 -30.33 -29.85 24.27
N ASP A 18 -29.64 -29.39 25.30
CA ASP A 18 -29.63 -28.00 25.75
C ASP A 18 -28.80 -27.08 24.83
N GLY A 19 -28.22 -27.63 23.76
CA GLY A 19 -27.42 -26.89 22.80
C GLY A 19 -26.07 -26.42 23.35
N THR A 20 -25.71 -26.83 24.58
CA THR A 20 -24.46 -26.44 25.22
C THR A 20 -23.38 -27.49 25.02
N TRP A 21 -22.13 -27.08 25.02
CA TRP A 21 -20.97 -27.97 24.99
C TRP A 21 -19.93 -27.49 26.01
N ALA A 22 -19.20 -28.43 26.61
CA ALA A 22 -18.09 -28.12 27.51
C ALA A 22 -16.89 -27.62 26.71
N ILE A 23 -16.59 -26.32 26.82
CA ILE A 23 -15.43 -25.69 26.20
C ILE A 23 -14.29 -25.68 27.22
N HIS A 24 -13.18 -26.31 26.87
CA HIS A 24 -11.96 -26.28 27.67
C HIS A 24 -11.09 -25.11 27.22
N THR A 25 -10.93 -24.12 28.08
CA THR A 25 -10.05 -22.97 27.83
C THR A 25 -8.88 -22.94 28.81
N TYR A 26 -7.90 -22.07 28.56
CA TYR A 26 -6.78 -21.86 29.48
C TYR A 26 -7.20 -21.26 30.84
N CYS A 27 -8.46 -20.82 30.99
CA CYS A 27 -9.02 -20.29 32.23
C CYS A 27 -9.98 -21.26 32.94
N GLY A 28 -10.15 -22.49 32.43
CA GLY A 28 -11.06 -23.48 32.99
C GLY A 28 -12.04 -24.05 31.96
N GLU A 29 -12.95 -24.87 32.45
CA GLU A 29 -14.01 -25.51 31.68
C GLU A 29 -15.32 -24.75 31.92
N PHE A 30 -16.02 -24.39 30.85
CA PHE A 30 -17.34 -23.74 30.94
C PHE A 30 -18.29 -24.31 29.88
N SER A 31 -19.59 -24.19 30.13
CA SER A 31 -20.63 -24.65 29.21
C SER A 31 -21.11 -23.48 28.36
N ALA A 32 -21.05 -23.59 27.04
CA ALA A 32 -21.52 -22.55 26.12
C ALA A 32 -22.44 -23.12 25.05
N ILE A 33 -23.42 -22.34 24.59
CA ILE A 33 -24.25 -22.71 23.43
C ILE A 33 -23.37 -22.75 22.19
N VAL A 34 -23.21 -23.91 21.57
CA VAL A 34 -22.44 -24.06 20.33
C VAL A 34 -23.40 -24.35 19.17
N GLY A 35 -23.70 -23.32 18.39
CA GLY A 35 -24.23 -23.49 17.05
C GLY A 35 -23.10 -23.54 16.03
N LYS A 36 -23.29 -24.25 14.91
CA LYS A 36 -22.54 -23.93 13.69
C LYS A 36 -22.99 -22.55 13.22
N ILE A 37 -22.29 -21.50 13.65
CA ILE A 37 -22.44 -20.18 13.03
C ILE A 37 -21.77 -20.29 11.66
N PHE A 38 -22.59 -20.55 10.64
CA PHE A 38 -22.17 -20.33 9.27
C PHE A 38 -22.20 -18.82 9.05
N TRP A 39 -21.07 -18.16 9.31
CA TRP A 39 -20.83 -16.84 8.74
C TRP A 39 -20.83 -17.06 7.22
N GLY A 40 -21.95 -16.72 6.58
CA GLY A 40 -21.99 -16.61 5.14
C GLY A 40 -20.92 -15.61 4.78
N VAL A 41 -19.79 -16.08 4.26
CA VAL A 41 -18.76 -15.23 3.68
C VAL A 41 -19.43 -14.57 2.48
N THR A 42 -19.95 -13.36 2.69
CA THR A 42 -20.49 -12.54 1.62
C THR A 42 -19.29 -12.16 0.79
N LYS A 43 -19.31 -12.64 -0.45
CA LYS A 43 -18.17 -12.69 -1.34
C LYS A 43 -17.95 -11.29 -1.92
N ASP A 44 -17.18 -10.43 -1.26
CA ASP A 44 -16.69 -9.22 -1.92
C ASP A 44 -15.40 -9.54 -2.69
N PRO A 45 -15.33 -9.30 -4.01
CA PRO A 45 -14.15 -9.59 -4.82
C PRO A 45 -12.91 -8.80 -4.39
N GLU A 46 -12.99 -7.82 -3.49
CA GLU A 46 -11.83 -7.08 -2.98
C GLU A 46 -11.19 -7.71 -1.71
N ASP A 47 -11.84 -8.69 -1.08
CA ASP A 47 -11.50 -9.18 0.28
C ASP A 47 -10.60 -10.43 0.33
N GLN A 48 -10.06 -10.90 -0.80
CA GLN A 48 -9.17 -12.06 -0.82
C GLN A 48 -7.93 -11.81 -1.67
N LEU A 49 -6.75 -11.83 -1.03
CA LEU A 49 -5.47 -11.62 -1.69
C LEU A 49 -4.85 -12.90 -2.30
N TRP A 50 -5.41 -14.08 -2.09
CA TRP A 50 -4.74 -15.33 -2.48
C TRP A 50 -5.25 -15.97 -3.78
N GLU A 51 -6.02 -15.28 -4.63
CA GLU A 51 -6.12 -15.75 -6.04
C GLU A 51 -4.77 -15.49 -6.74
N GLY A 52 -4.28 -16.47 -7.53
CA GLY A 52 -2.86 -16.68 -7.87
C GLY A 52 -2.02 -15.51 -8.41
N ASP A 53 -2.63 -14.38 -8.79
CA ASP A 53 -1.93 -13.18 -9.30
C ASP A 53 -2.26 -11.90 -8.51
N ARG A 54 -3.07 -11.97 -7.45
CA ARG A 54 -3.60 -10.77 -6.79
C ARG A 54 -2.57 -9.98 -6.02
N THR A 55 -1.55 -10.58 -5.42
CA THR A 55 -0.51 -9.86 -4.64
C THR A 55 0.58 -9.25 -5.52
N VAL A 56 0.58 -9.55 -6.82
CA VAL A 56 1.53 -9.02 -7.80
C VAL A 56 0.88 -8.04 -8.78
N ILE A 57 -0.39 -7.66 -8.56
CA ILE A 57 -1.06 -6.64 -9.37
C ILE A 57 -0.26 -5.34 -9.31
N THR A 58 0.10 -4.83 -10.48
CA THR A 58 0.78 -3.56 -10.64
C THR A 58 -0.13 -2.50 -11.25
N ASN A 59 0.18 -1.23 -10.99
CA ASN A 59 -0.45 -0.11 -11.70
C ASN A 59 0.16 0.04 -13.11
N ASN A 60 -0.29 1.07 -13.85
CA ASN A 60 0.27 1.43 -15.17
C ASN A 60 1.75 1.84 -15.12
N ARG A 61 2.31 2.05 -13.93
CA ARG A 61 3.74 2.29 -13.68
C ARG A 61 4.45 0.99 -13.25
N GLU A 62 3.87 -0.19 -13.42
CA GLU A 62 4.49 -1.46 -12.98
C GLU A 62 4.80 -1.51 -11.46
N GLU A 63 4.22 -0.62 -10.67
CA GLU A 63 4.38 -0.62 -9.21
C GLU A 63 3.26 -1.45 -8.59
N ARG A 64 3.59 -2.36 -7.68
CA ARG A 64 2.61 -3.17 -6.96
C ARG A 64 1.60 -2.29 -6.24
N ILE A 65 0.32 -2.53 -6.48
CA ILE A 65 -0.80 -1.91 -5.75
C ILE A 65 -1.44 -2.84 -4.74
N SER A 66 -1.02 -4.11 -4.73
CA SER A 66 -1.56 -5.16 -3.89
C SER A 66 -0.47 -5.82 -3.03
N GLY A 67 -0.89 -6.60 -2.03
CA GLY A 67 -0.06 -7.15 -0.97
C GLY A 67 -0.15 -6.35 0.34
N LEU A 68 0.26 -7.01 1.43
CA LEU A 68 0.28 -6.48 2.79
C LEU A 68 1.19 -5.24 2.85
N LYS A 69 0.61 -4.14 3.37
CA LYS A 69 1.30 -2.87 3.52
C LYS A 69 2.08 -2.87 4.84
N PHE A 70 3.40 -2.98 4.75
CA PHE A 70 4.30 -2.70 5.88
C PHE A 70 4.68 -1.23 5.86
N SER A 71 4.08 -0.44 6.75
CA SER A 71 4.45 0.97 6.95
C SER A 71 5.57 1.11 7.99
N HIS A 72 5.98 2.34 8.23
CA HIS A 72 6.89 2.69 9.32
C HIS A 72 6.43 2.17 10.70
N VAL A 73 5.13 1.95 10.93
CA VAL A 73 4.60 1.41 12.20
C VAL A 73 4.94 -0.08 12.33
N GLU A 74 4.64 -0.88 11.31
CA GLU A 74 4.90 -2.32 11.31
C GLU A 74 6.42 -2.58 11.31
N LEU A 75 7.21 -1.78 10.59
CA LEU A 75 8.67 -1.87 10.63
C LEU A 75 9.24 -1.56 12.02
N LYS A 76 8.67 -0.58 12.75
CA LYS A 76 9.04 -0.33 14.15
C LYS A 76 8.63 -1.48 15.07
N ALA A 77 7.43 -2.03 14.89
CA ALA A 77 6.96 -3.19 15.65
C ALA A 77 7.89 -4.41 15.45
N LEU A 78 8.32 -4.67 14.21
CA LEU A 78 9.32 -5.69 13.89
C LEU A 78 10.67 -5.36 14.54
N ALA A 79 11.12 -4.11 14.52
CA ALA A 79 12.37 -3.72 15.16
C ALA A 79 12.34 -3.89 16.69
N THR A 80 11.21 -3.60 17.34
CA THR A 80 11.03 -3.86 18.77
C THR A 80 11.10 -5.35 19.09
N ARG A 81 10.50 -6.18 18.24
CA ARG A 81 10.39 -7.63 18.46
C ARG A 81 11.70 -8.36 18.14
N PHE A 82 12.22 -8.17 16.92
CA PHE A 82 13.37 -8.89 16.39
C PHE A 82 14.70 -8.13 16.49
N GLY A 83 14.67 -6.88 16.97
CA GLY A 83 15.84 -5.99 17.01
C GLY A 83 15.97 -5.09 15.78
N PRO A 84 16.77 -4.01 15.88
CA PRO A 84 17.01 -3.08 14.77
C PRO A 84 17.74 -3.79 13.62
N GLY A 85 17.36 -3.48 12.39
CA GLY A 85 17.99 -4.04 11.18
C GLY A 85 17.81 -5.56 11.02
N ASN A 86 16.77 -6.14 11.61
CA ASN A 86 16.52 -7.57 11.56
C ASN A 86 16.33 -8.09 10.11
N PRO A 87 16.63 -9.37 9.85
CA PRO A 87 16.54 -9.95 8.50
C PRO A 87 15.15 -9.90 7.86
N ILE A 88 14.08 -9.92 8.67
CA ILE A 88 12.69 -9.85 8.21
C ILE A 88 12.42 -8.47 7.60
N ALA A 89 12.78 -7.40 8.31
CA ALA A 89 12.68 -6.03 7.81
C ALA A 89 13.55 -5.80 6.57
N LYS A 90 14.75 -6.41 6.49
CA LYS A 90 15.60 -6.35 5.30
C LYS A 90 14.95 -7.03 4.09
N GLU A 91 14.33 -8.18 4.30
CA GLU A 91 13.59 -8.86 3.22
C GLU A 91 12.43 -7.99 2.72
N ILE A 92 11.63 -7.42 3.63
CA ILE A 92 10.53 -6.49 3.28
C ILE A 92 11.07 -5.32 2.46
N LEU A 93 12.11 -4.64 2.95
CA LEU A 93 12.68 -3.46 2.28
C LEU A 93 13.32 -3.79 0.92
N SER A 94 13.70 -5.03 0.65
CA SER A 94 14.16 -5.43 -0.70
C SER A 94 13.07 -5.37 -1.77
N TYR A 95 11.80 -5.29 -1.33
CA TYR A 95 10.62 -5.11 -2.19
C TYR A 95 10.13 -3.65 -2.25
N ALA A 96 10.87 -2.70 -1.68
CA ALA A 96 10.56 -1.28 -1.82
C ALA A 96 10.56 -0.86 -3.30
N GLN A 97 9.63 0.01 -3.66
CA GLN A 97 9.40 0.46 -5.04
C GLN A 97 9.07 1.95 -5.04
N GLY A 98 8.96 2.56 -6.23
CA GLY A 98 8.58 3.98 -6.36
C GLY A 98 9.64 4.99 -5.91
N VAL A 99 10.84 4.54 -5.53
CA VAL A 99 11.96 5.43 -5.15
C VAL A 99 12.34 6.35 -6.31
N ASN A 100 12.39 5.82 -7.53
CA ASN A 100 12.69 6.61 -8.73
C ASN A 100 11.59 7.63 -9.04
N VAL A 101 10.32 7.30 -8.75
CA VAL A 101 9.20 8.23 -8.91
C VAL A 101 9.34 9.39 -7.93
N ILE A 102 9.56 9.11 -6.64
CA ILE A 102 9.80 10.14 -5.63
C ILE A 102 11.03 10.99 -5.99
N ALA A 103 12.11 10.36 -6.45
CA ALA A 103 13.33 11.07 -6.83
C ALA A 103 13.09 12.06 -7.98
N ASP A 104 12.36 11.64 -9.02
CA ASP A 104 12.02 12.52 -10.13
C ASP A 104 11.01 13.60 -9.72
N GLU A 105 10.00 13.30 -8.88
CA GLU A 105 9.12 14.33 -8.30
C GLU A 105 9.93 15.40 -7.55
N ILE A 106 10.92 14.99 -6.74
CA ILE A 106 11.82 15.92 -6.05
C ILE A 106 12.63 16.75 -7.05
N LYS A 107 13.15 16.15 -8.14
CA LYS A 107 13.86 16.90 -9.20
C LYS A 107 12.96 17.90 -9.90
N ILE A 108 11.71 17.54 -10.18
CA ILE A 108 10.71 18.47 -10.73
C ILE A 108 10.53 19.64 -9.77
N LEU A 109 10.30 19.38 -8.49
CA LEU A 109 10.09 20.43 -7.50
C LEU A 109 11.35 21.27 -7.26
N ARG A 110 12.56 20.72 -7.38
CA ARG A 110 13.82 21.49 -7.32
C ARG A 110 13.98 22.41 -8.51
N SER A 111 13.56 21.97 -9.70
CA SER A 111 13.59 22.81 -10.91
C SER A 111 12.74 24.08 -10.79
N VAL A 112 11.78 24.13 -9.85
CA VAL A 112 11.02 25.36 -9.54
C VAL A 112 11.89 26.50 -8.98
N LYS A 113 13.13 26.21 -8.60
CA LYS A 113 14.12 27.19 -8.14
C LYS A 113 15.32 27.29 -9.10
N GLY A 114 15.24 26.67 -10.27
CA GLY A 114 16.36 26.56 -11.21
C GLY A 114 17.45 25.56 -10.78
N ASP A 115 17.22 24.75 -9.76
CA ASP A 115 18.14 23.67 -9.34
C ASP A 115 17.95 22.47 -10.29
N LEU A 116 18.87 22.35 -11.24
CA LEU A 116 18.83 21.40 -12.36
C LEU A 116 20.12 20.57 -12.40
N ASP A 117 20.02 19.32 -12.85
CA ASP A 117 21.18 18.44 -13.03
C ASP A 117 21.89 18.75 -14.35
N ASP A 118 23.12 19.27 -14.25
CA ASP A 118 23.95 19.65 -15.40
C ASP A 118 24.28 18.48 -16.35
N ASN A 119 24.10 17.23 -15.91
CA ASN A 119 24.37 16.05 -16.74
C ASN A 119 23.23 15.70 -17.69
N LEU A 120 22.07 16.34 -17.56
CA LEU A 120 20.92 16.07 -18.42
C LEU A 120 20.94 16.92 -19.70
N PRO A 121 20.53 16.34 -20.83
CA PRO A 121 20.45 17.07 -22.09
C PRO A 121 19.44 18.20 -22.00
N ILE A 122 19.79 19.36 -22.57
CA ILE A 122 18.91 20.52 -22.70
C ILE A 122 18.30 20.50 -24.10
N ILE A 123 16.97 20.52 -24.20
CA ILE A 123 16.24 20.58 -25.46
C ILE A 123 15.37 21.83 -25.48
N ASP A 124 15.43 22.58 -26.59
CA ASP A 124 14.55 23.70 -26.84
C ASP A 124 13.12 23.21 -27.10
N VAL A 125 12.13 23.83 -26.45
CA VAL A 125 10.72 23.42 -26.57
C VAL A 125 10.21 23.42 -28.02
N LYS A 126 10.78 24.24 -28.90
CA LYS A 126 10.43 24.26 -30.33
C LYS A 126 10.72 22.93 -31.04
N ASP A 127 11.70 22.17 -30.53
CA ASP A 127 12.16 20.91 -31.10
C ASP A 127 11.43 19.69 -30.51
N VAL A 128 10.59 19.91 -29.49
CA VAL A 128 9.83 18.87 -28.80
C VAL A 128 8.41 18.81 -29.35
N LYS A 129 7.94 17.63 -29.73
CA LYS A 129 6.55 17.43 -30.20
C LYS A 129 5.60 17.14 -29.05
N CYS A 130 4.38 17.63 -29.14
CA CYS A 130 3.26 17.26 -28.25
C CYS A 130 2.19 16.47 -29.00
N VAL A 131 1.43 15.67 -28.25
CA VAL A 131 0.21 15.00 -28.70
C VAL A 131 -0.89 16.03 -28.85
N ASN A 132 -1.58 16.01 -29.99
CA ASN A 132 -2.79 16.79 -30.20
C ASN A 132 -3.97 16.14 -29.44
N THR A 133 -4.52 16.86 -28.46
CA THR A 133 -5.61 16.41 -27.59
C THR A 133 -7.00 16.93 -28.01
N VAL A 134 -7.12 17.64 -29.14
CA VAL A 134 -8.41 18.17 -29.64
C VAL A 134 -9.41 17.05 -29.96
N ASP A 135 -8.93 15.91 -30.44
CA ASP A 135 -9.77 14.76 -30.85
C ASP A 135 -10.21 13.87 -29.67
N GLY A 136 -9.89 14.25 -28.42
CA GLY A 136 -10.25 13.53 -27.20
C GLY A 136 -9.07 12.89 -26.48
N MET A 137 -9.39 12.02 -25.51
CA MET A 137 -8.43 11.46 -24.54
C MET A 137 -7.72 10.18 -24.97
N PHE A 138 -8.22 9.51 -26.02
CA PHE A 138 -7.68 8.24 -26.49
C PHE A 138 -6.94 8.43 -27.80
N HIS A 139 -5.67 8.02 -27.82
CA HIS A 139 -4.78 8.15 -28.95
C HIS A 139 -4.35 6.77 -29.46
N THR A 140 -4.00 6.73 -30.73
CA THR A 140 -3.34 5.57 -31.35
C THR A 140 -1.82 5.68 -31.13
N PRO A 141 -1.07 4.56 -31.10
CA PRO A 141 0.37 4.58 -30.81
C PRO A 141 1.19 5.49 -31.75
N ASP A 142 0.80 5.59 -33.02
CA ASP A 142 1.42 6.45 -34.02
C ASP A 142 1.32 7.95 -33.68
N LYS A 143 0.23 8.37 -33.00
CA LYS A 143 0.08 9.75 -32.52
C LYS A 143 0.95 10.07 -31.29
N ILE A 144 1.43 9.03 -30.59
CA ILE A 144 2.28 9.17 -29.40
C ILE A 144 3.77 9.17 -29.78
N ALA A 145 4.15 8.39 -30.79
CA ALA A 145 5.54 8.21 -31.20
C ALA A 145 6.27 9.54 -31.47
N GLY A 146 7.45 9.71 -30.87
CA GLY A 146 8.30 10.89 -30.99
C GLY A 146 7.81 12.15 -30.27
N THR A 147 6.79 12.04 -29.41
CA THR A 147 6.29 13.17 -28.60
C THR A 147 6.89 13.19 -27.19
N ILE A 148 6.65 14.25 -26.43
CA ILE A 148 7.05 14.37 -25.02
C ILE A 148 6.44 13.31 -24.09
N VAL A 149 5.50 12.48 -24.55
CA VAL A 149 4.92 11.38 -23.76
C VAL A 149 5.27 10.00 -24.32
N ASP A 150 6.11 9.94 -25.36
CA ASP A 150 6.68 8.70 -25.88
C ASP A 150 7.70 8.13 -24.88
N GLU A 151 7.56 6.84 -24.57
CA GLU A 151 8.47 6.12 -23.68
C GLU A 151 9.90 6.01 -24.24
N ASN A 152 10.07 6.14 -25.55
CA ASN A 152 11.37 6.05 -26.23
C ASN A 152 12.03 7.42 -26.44
N PHE A 153 11.29 8.52 -26.30
CA PHE A 153 11.83 9.87 -26.49
C PHE A 153 12.47 10.36 -25.19
N MET A 154 13.81 10.47 -25.16
CA MET A 154 14.57 10.94 -24.00
C MET A 154 14.24 10.15 -22.72
N SER A 155 14.47 8.84 -22.76
CA SER A 155 14.02 7.88 -21.74
C SER A 155 14.43 8.25 -20.31
N ASP A 156 15.61 8.85 -20.14
CA ASP A 156 16.20 9.16 -18.83
C ASP A 156 15.75 10.52 -18.27
N GLY A 157 14.93 11.26 -19.01
CA GLY A 157 14.54 12.63 -18.69
C GLY A 157 15.46 13.65 -19.34
N PHE A 158 15.09 14.93 -19.27
CA PHE A 158 15.83 16.02 -19.90
C PHE A 158 15.43 17.38 -19.31
N ILE A 159 16.18 18.41 -19.65
CA ILE A 159 15.85 19.80 -19.30
C ILE A 159 15.17 20.46 -20.50
N LEU A 160 13.95 20.95 -20.32
CA LEU A 160 13.22 21.70 -21.34
C LEU A 160 13.56 23.18 -21.21
N LYS A 161 14.14 23.76 -22.26
CA LYS A 161 14.35 25.21 -22.39
C LYS A 161 13.09 25.86 -22.96
N LEU A 162 12.52 26.77 -22.17
CA LEU A 162 11.29 27.52 -22.41
C LEU A 162 11.57 28.75 -23.30
N PRO A 163 10.54 29.30 -23.97
CA PRO A 163 10.66 30.47 -24.83
C PRO A 163 10.60 31.80 -24.06
N SER A 164 10.31 31.77 -22.76
CA SER A 164 10.26 32.92 -21.87
C SER A 164 10.69 32.51 -20.45
N GLU A 165 11.15 33.48 -19.68
CA GLU A 165 11.52 33.29 -18.27
C GLU A 165 10.29 33.10 -17.39
N PHE A 166 10.42 32.23 -16.40
CA PHE A 166 9.45 32.01 -15.34
C PHE A 166 10.04 32.46 -14.02
N GLN A 167 9.24 33.14 -13.20
CA GLN A 167 9.65 33.65 -11.91
C GLN A 167 8.90 32.95 -10.77
N VAL A 168 9.65 32.62 -9.72
CA VAL A 168 9.12 32.11 -8.45
C VAL A 168 9.63 33.00 -7.33
N ILE A 169 8.70 33.58 -6.57
CA ILE A 169 9.00 34.41 -5.41
C ILE A 169 8.60 33.63 -4.16
N VAL A 170 9.52 33.48 -3.20
CA VAL A 170 9.30 32.83 -1.91
C VAL A 170 9.60 33.80 -0.76
N GLU A 171 8.83 33.71 0.33
CA GLU A 171 9.16 34.40 1.58
C GLU A 171 10.28 33.66 2.31
N LYS A 172 11.28 34.39 2.84
CA LYS A 172 12.42 33.81 3.57
C LYS A 172 11.98 33.10 4.85
N ASP A 173 10.98 33.66 5.54
CA ASP A 173 10.49 33.17 6.83
C ASP A 173 9.28 32.25 6.69
N ASN A 174 8.67 32.16 5.51
CA ASN A 174 7.54 31.28 5.22
C ASN A 174 7.65 30.66 3.83
N LEU A 175 8.32 29.50 3.76
CA LEU A 175 8.51 28.77 2.51
C LEU A 175 7.21 28.18 1.92
N GLU A 176 6.08 28.23 2.64
CA GLU A 176 4.79 27.73 2.15
C GLU A 176 4.10 28.70 1.19
N GLU A 177 4.37 30.00 1.33
CA GLU A 177 3.84 31.03 0.45
C GLU A 177 4.81 31.27 -0.72
N SER A 178 4.36 30.88 -1.91
CA SER A 178 5.09 31.15 -3.16
C SER A 178 4.17 31.76 -4.21
N LEU A 179 4.69 32.77 -4.91
CA LEU A 179 4.08 33.33 -6.09
C LEU A 179 4.83 32.83 -7.32
N MET A 180 4.10 32.32 -8.31
CA MET A 180 4.66 31.74 -9.54
C MET A 180 4.03 32.38 -10.76
N GLY A 181 4.84 32.85 -11.71
CA GLY A 181 4.32 33.44 -12.94
C GLY A 181 5.36 34.17 -13.78
N LEU A 182 4.90 35.22 -14.46
CA LEU A 182 5.77 36.10 -15.24
C LEU A 182 6.74 36.87 -14.33
N PRO A 183 7.94 37.21 -14.82
CA PRO A 183 8.85 38.16 -14.19
C PRO A 183 8.15 39.45 -13.75
N GLN A 184 8.22 39.75 -12.47
CA GLN A 184 7.74 40.99 -11.85
C GLN A 184 8.79 41.57 -10.91
N GLU A 185 8.66 42.85 -10.60
CA GLU A 185 9.48 43.49 -9.58
C GLU A 185 9.18 42.92 -8.19
N VAL A 186 10.24 42.56 -7.47
CA VAL A 186 10.13 41.99 -6.12
C VAL A 186 9.97 43.13 -5.11
N GLN A 187 8.74 43.38 -4.67
CA GLN A 187 8.48 44.27 -3.55
C GLN A 187 8.98 43.65 -2.24
N ASN A 188 9.78 44.38 -1.45
CA ASN A 188 10.42 43.93 -0.20
C ASN A 188 11.48 42.82 -0.39
N SER A 189 12.54 43.10 -1.15
CA SER A 189 13.66 42.18 -1.40
C SER A 189 14.41 41.71 -0.14
N GLU A 190 14.25 42.39 0.99
CA GLU A 190 14.84 41.97 2.26
C GLU A 190 14.18 40.71 2.84
N SER A 191 12.86 40.51 2.62
CA SER A 191 12.11 39.35 3.13
C SER A 191 11.85 38.28 2.08
N LYS A 192 12.07 38.57 0.79
CA LYS A 192 11.76 37.66 -0.33
C LYS A 192 12.99 37.23 -1.11
N ILE A 193 12.90 36.04 -1.71
CA ILE A 193 13.86 35.54 -2.69
C ILE A 193 13.10 35.29 -3.99
N ALA A 194 13.62 35.80 -5.10
CA ALA A 194 13.10 35.52 -6.43
C ALA A 194 14.06 34.65 -7.23
N TYR A 195 13.53 33.60 -7.83
CA TYR A 195 14.21 32.72 -8.76
C TYR A 195 13.65 33.00 -10.15
N GLN A 196 14.51 33.33 -11.11
CA GLN A 196 14.15 33.48 -12.52
C GLN A 196 14.95 32.49 -13.35
N TYR A 197 14.26 31.79 -14.25
CA TYR A 197 14.88 30.78 -15.10
C TYR A 197 13.99 30.49 -16.31
N ASP A 198 14.63 30.01 -17.38
CA ASP A 198 14.01 29.63 -18.65
C ASP A 198 14.04 28.11 -18.86
N LYS A 199 14.27 27.33 -17.80
CA LYS A 199 14.49 25.88 -17.89
C LYS A 199 13.71 25.13 -16.82
N ILE A 200 13.09 24.01 -17.19
CA ILE A 200 12.40 23.11 -16.26
C ILE A 200 12.84 21.67 -16.49
N PHE A 201 12.76 20.85 -15.43
CA PHE A 201 13.05 19.43 -15.53
C PHE A 201 11.82 18.66 -16.03
N ILE A 202 12.03 17.82 -17.05
CA ILE A 202 11.07 16.84 -17.56
C ILE A 202 11.54 15.46 -17.09
N PRO A 203 10.70 14.71 -16.36
CA PRO A 203 11.10 13.45 -15.76
C PRO A 203 11.35 12.37 -16.80
N ASN A 204 11.88 11.24 -16.33
CA ASN A 204 12.10 10.08 -17.16
C ASN A 204 10.79 9.61 -17.84
N ALA A 205 10.94 8.82 -18.90
CA ALA A 205 9.84 8.27 -19.68
C ALA A 205 8.82 7.55 -18.81
N PHE A 206 9.26 6.85 -17.76
CA PHE A 206 8.38 6.07 -16.89
C PHE A 206 7.32 6.90 -16.16
N MET A 207 7.63 8.15 -15.77
CA MET A 207 6.63 9.04 -15.14
C MET A 207 5.62 9.61 -16.14
N ARG A 208 6.04 9.86 -17.38
CA ARG A 208 5.22 10.54 -18.41
C ARG A 208 4.60 9.60 -19.45
N ARG A 209 4.96 8.30 -19.45
CA ARG A 209 4.42 7.30 -20.38
C ARG A 209 2.91 7.20 -20.32
N CYS A 210 2.31 6.93 -21.46
CA CYS A 210 0.87 6.72 -21.58
C CYS A 210 0.43 5.42 -20.91
N TRP A 211 -0.78 5.41 -20.34
CA TRP A 211 -1.43 4.17 -19.91
C TRP A 211 -2.12 3.49 -21.10
N ARG A 212 -2.19 2.16 -21.04
CA ARG A 212 -2.73 1.33 -22.13
C ARG A 212 -4.15 0.88 -21.76
N HIS A 213 -5.11 1.22 -22.60
CA HIS A 213 -6.49 0.75 -22.45
C HIS A 213 -6.64 -0.66 -23.04
N PRO A 214 -7.52 -1.53 -22.49
CA PRO A 214 -7.77 -2.86 -23.04
C PRO A 214 -8.20 -2.90 -24.52
N SER A 215 -8.74 -1.79 -25.04
CA SER A 215 -9.08 -1.66 -26.47
C SER A 215 -7.87 -1.44 -27.39
N GLY A 216 -6.65 -1.39 -26.86
CA GLY A 216 -5.43 -1.09 -27.61
C GLY A 216 -5.15 0.41 -27.79
N LYS A 217 -6.03 1.29 -27.30
CA LYS A 217 -5.82 2.75 -27.30
C LYS A 217 -5.00 3.21 -26.10
N TRP A 218 -4.35 4.36 -26.24
CA TRP A 218 -3.42 4.90 -25.26
C TRP A 218 -3.98 6.20 -24.70
N GLY A 219 -3.84 6.42 -23.40
CA GLY A 219 -4.21 7.66 -22.74
C GLY A 219 -3.02 8.28 -22.01
N LEU A 220 -2.98 9.61 -21.95
CA LEU A 220 -1.89 10.32 -21.28
C LEU A 220 -1.92 10.07 -19.76
N SER A 221 -0.75 9.90 -19.13
CA SER A 221 -0.65 9.92 -17.66
C SER A 221 -0.85 11.33 -17.12
N THR A 222 -1.11 11.47 -15.81
CA THR A 222 -1.25 12.78 -15.16
C THR A 222 -0.08 13.72 -15.45
N VAL A 223 1.16 13.23 -15.28
CA VAL A 223 2.37 13.99 -15.60
C VAL A 223 2.47 14.24 -17.10
N GLY A 224 2.18 13.21 -17.91
CA GLY A 224 2.13 13.32 -19.37
C GLY A 224 1.21 14.44 -19.87
N ILE A 225 0.02 14.59 -19.27
CA ILE A 225 -0.93 15.67 -19.59
C ILE A 225 -0.30 17.04 -19.34
N TYR A 226 0.36 17.24 -18.19
CA TYR A 226 0.93 18.54 -17.85
C TYR A 226 2.11 18.92 -18.74
N VAL A 227 3.05 17.99 -18.97
CA VAL A 227 4.20 18.26 -19.85
C VAL A 227 3.77 18.46 -21.30
N ASN A 228 2.75 17.71 -21.76
CA ASN A 228 2.16 17.89 -23.09
C ASN A 228 1.51 19.26 -23.25
N HIS A 229 0.79 19.72 -22.22
CA HIS A 229 0.14 21.02 -22.22
C HIS A 229 1.15 22.19 -22.18
N ILE A 230 2.26 22.05 -21.46
CA ILE A 230 3.35 23.04 -21.47
C ILE A 230 3.90 23.21 -22.89
N VAL A 231 4.22 22.11 -23.58
CA VAL A 231 4.75 22.16 -24.96
C VAL A 231 3.73 22.81 -25.91
N ALA A 232 2.46 22.43 -25.81
CA ALA A 232 1.40 23.00 -26.65
C ALA A 232 1.23 24.52 -26.43
N CYS A 233 1.21 24.98 -25.17
CA CYS A 233 1.15 26.42 -24.86
C CYS A 233 2.40 27.16 -25.33
N ALA A 234 3.59 26.55 -25.20
CA ALA A 234 4.83 27.15 -25.65
C ALA A 234 4.87 27.31 -27.16
N HIS A 235 4.46 26.29 -27.93
CA HIS A 235 4.37 26.38 -29.40
C HIS A 235 3.41 27.49 -29.82
N LYS A 236 2.24 27.59 -29.18
CA LYS A 236 1.28 28.65 -29.47
C LYS A 236 1.84 30.05 -29.19
N PHE A 237 2.55 30.23 -28.07
CA PHE A 237 3.21 31.49 -27.75
C PHE A 237 4.33 31.82 -28.74
N ILE A 238 5.15 30.84 -29.14
CA ILE A 238 6.19 31.04 -30.16
C ILE A 238 5.58 31.46 -31.51
N GLU A 239 4.43 30.88 -31.89
CA GLU A 239 3.73 31.21 -33.12
C GLU A 239 3.11 32.61 -33.11
N THR A 240 2.48 32.99 -32.00
CA THR A 240 1.66 34.22 -31.92
C THR A 240 2.42 35.43 -31.36
N GLY A 241 3.37 35.21 -30.44
CA GLY A 241 4.00 36.24 -29.63
C GLY A 241 3.03 36.98 -28.68
N ASP A 242 1.82 36.46 -28.46
CA ASP A 242 0.78 37.14 -27.65
C ASP A 242 1.04 36.97 -26.15
N VAL A 243 0.98 38.07 -25.40
CA VAL A 243 1.17 38.09 -23.93
C VAL A 243 0.16 37.20 -23.20
N ASN A 244 -1.07 37.06 -23.71
CA ASN A 244 -2.06 36.15 -23.13
C ASN A 244 -1.65 34.68 -23.30
N ASP A 245 -1.01 34.33 -24.41
CA ASP A 245 -0.49 32.98 -24.64
C ASP A 245 0.75 32.71 -23.78
N GLU A 246 1.57 33.73 -23.53
CA GLU A 246 2.65 33.68 -22.53
C GLU A 246 2.09 33.43 -21.11
N ILE A 247 1.05 34.17 -20.70
CA ILE A 247 0.37 33.98 -19.41
C ILE A 247 -0.19 32.55 -19.31
N ASN A 248 -0.75 32.00 -20.40
CA ASN A 248 -1.26 30.64 -20.43
C ASN A 248 -0.12 29.60 -20.27
N LEU A 249 1.03 29.83 -20.90
CA LEU A 249 2.24 29.02 -20.67
C LEU A 249 2.66 29.05 -19.20
N MET A 250 2.76 30.23 -18.58
CA MET A 250 3.13 30.35 -17.17
C MET A 250 2.13 29.63 -16.25
N ARG A 251 0.82 29.72 -16.55
CA ARG A 251 -0.21 28.94 -15.84
C ARG A 251 -0.04 27.44 -16.02
N ALA A 252 0.34 26.98 -17.20
CA ALA A 252 0.60 25.56 -17.45
C ALA A 252 1.80 25.05 -16.62
N ILE A 253 2.87 25.83 -16.56
CA ILE A 253 4.07 25.55 -15.74
C ILE A 253 3.72 25.55 -14.25
N SER A 254 3.03 26.56 -13.73
CA SER A 254 2.60 26.59 -12.32
C SER A 254 1.71 25.40 -11.96
N ARG A 255 0.78 25.02 -12.85
CA ARG A 255 -0.07 23.83 -12.63
C ARG A 255 0.74 22.55 -12.60
N TYR A 256 1.76 22.40 -13.42
CA TYR A 256 2.64 21.24 -13.40
C TYR A 256 3.29 21.07 -12.02
N PHE A 257 3.93 22.12 -11.48
CA PHE A 257 4.55 22.07 -10.16
C PHE A 257 3.55 21.83 -9.03
N LEU A 258 2.42 22.57 -9.01
CA LEU A 258 1.39 22.41 -7.99
C LEU A 258 0.80 21.00 -7.95
N ASN A 259 0.61 20.38 -9.11
CA ASN A 259 0.07 19.02 -9.17
C ASN A 259 1.09 17.97 -8.74
N VAL A 260 2.37 18.13 -9.08
CA VAL A 260 3.43 17.24 -8.55
C VAL A 260 3.52 17.37 -7.03
N THR A 261 3.45 18.57 -6.46
CA THR A 261 3.38 18.76 -5.00
C THR A 261 2.20 18.01 -4.38
N LYS A 262 1.00 18.08 -5.00
CA LYS A 262 -0.20 17.38 -4.53
C LYS A 262 -0.08 15.86 -4.65
N MET A 263 0.49 15.37 -5.75
CA MET A 263 0.77 13.94 -5.98
C MET A 263 1.71 13.40 -4.90
N MET A 264 2.73 14.16 -4.55
CA MET A 264 3.71 13.77 -3.55
C MET A 264 3.15 13.85 -2.11
N GLY A 265 2.49 14.95 -1.74
CA GLY A 265 2.18 15.30 -0.34
C GLY A 265 0.85 14.81 0.24
N SER A 266 -0.04 14.21 -0.56
CA SER A 266 -1.36 13.78 -0.06
C SER A 266 -1.31 12.48 0.77
N LYS A 267 -2.38 12.19 1.54
CA LYS A 267 -2.51 10.92 2.28
C LYS A 267 -2.45 9.69 1.36
N THR A 268 -2.86 9.82 0.11
CA THR A 268 -2.78 8.78 -0.92
C THR A 268 -1.64 9.03 -1.91
N GLY A 269 -0.75 9.96 -1.58
CA GLY A 269 0.32 10.41 -2.45
C GLY A 269 1.53 9.49 -2.46
N ASP A 270 2.47 9.81 -3.34
CA ASP A 270 3.60 8.94 -3.66
C ASP A 270 4.59 8.82 -2.49
N LEU A 271 4.78 9.87 -1.65
CA LEU A 271 5.57 9.74 -0.41
C LEU A 271 4.94 8.76 0.59
N ASN A 272 3.62 8.83 0.80
CA ASN A 272 2.96 7.92 1.74
C ASN A 272 2.87 6.49 1.19
N SER A 273 2.75 6.34 -0.12
CA SER A 273 2.56 5.05 -0.80
C SER A 273 3.86 4.31 -1.07
N PHE A 274 4.96 5.04 -1.32
CA PHE A 274 6.26 4.45 -1.69
C PHE A 274 7.38 4.80 -0.72
N GLY A 275 7.36 5.99 -0.11
CA GLY A 275 8.38 6.42 0.84
C GLY A 275 8.16 5.89 2.27
N MET A 276 6.89 5.75 2.68
CA MET A 276 6.53 5.41 4.07
C MET A 276 6.01 3.97 4.24
N CYS A 277 5.89 3.21 3.16
CA CYS A 277 5.48 1.81 3.21
C CYS A 277 6.01 0.98 2.07
N VAL A 278 6.05 -0.34 2.30
CA VAL A 278 6.30 -1.35 1.29
C VAL A 278 5.11 -2.27 1.18
N ARG A 279 4.65 -2.52 -0.05
CA ARG A 279 3.68 -3.58 -0.33
C ARG A 279 4.42 -4.89 -0.56
N TYR A 280 4.33 -5.78 0.41
CA TYR A 280 5.08 -7.02 0.43
C TYR A 280 4.31 -8.14 -0.30
N PRO A 281 4.92 -8.78 -1.32
CA PRO A 281 4.18 -9.66 -2.25
C PRO A 281 3.85 -11.03 -1.68
N HIS A 282 4.64 -11.53 -0.72
CA HIS A 282 4.45 -12.86 -0.14
C HIS A 282 3.53 -12.77 1.08
N SER A 283 2.31 -12.31 0.85
CA SER A 283 1.33 -12.07 1.90
C SER A 283 -0.10 -12.42 1.47
N SER A 284 -0.96 -12.68 2.43
CA SER A 284 -2.37 -13.01 2.24
C SER A 284 -3.20 -12.49 3.42
N HIS A 285 -4.51 -12.49 3.29
CA HIS A 285 -5.42 -12.30 4.41
C HIS A 285 -6.71 -13.07 4.19
N ALA A 286 -7.40 -13.35 5.30
CA ALA A 286 -8.77 -13.85 5.31
C ALA A 286 -9.39 -13.61 6.69
N THR A 287 -10.71 -13.76 6.78
CA THR A 287 -11.43 -13.74 8.06
C THR A 287 -10.86 -14.79 9.00
N VAL A 288 -10.62 -14.42 10.25
CA VAL A 288 -10.11 -15.32 11.27
C VAL A 288 -11.25 -16.12 11.89
N THR A 289 -11.02 -17.39 12.15
CA THR A 289 -11.94 -18.27 12.88
C THR A 289 -11.20 -19.00 13.99
N LEU A 290 -11.89 -19.34 15.06
CA LEU A 290 -11.30 -20.05 16.19
C LEU A 290 -11.25 -21.56 15.91
N SER A 291 -10.17 -22.22 16.34
CA SER A 291 -10.09 -23.67 16.39
C SER A 291 -9.40 -24.14 17.67
N ASP A 292 -10.04 -25.08 18.37
CA ASP A 292 -9.53 -25.68 19.60
C ASP A 292 -8.60 -26.88 19.34
N ASP A 293 -8.63 -27.41 18.12
CA ASP A 293 -7.84 -28.58 17.72
C ASP A 293 -6.41 -28.21 17.28
N LEU A 294 -6.09 -26.91 17.21
CA LEU A 294 -4.78 -26.44 16.78
C LEU A 294 -3.81 -26.31 17.96
N PRO A 295 -2.54 -26.76 17.80
CA PRO A 295 -1.50 -26.48 18.77
C PRO A 295 -1.33 -24.97 18.98
N ARG A 296 -0.78 -24.59 20.14
CA ARG A 296 -0.42 -23.20 20.41
C ARG A 296 0.51 -22.65 19.32
N ASP A 297 0.31 -21.38 19.01
CA ASP A 297 1.06 -20.59 18.02
C ASP A 297 1.03 -21.22 16.63
N THR A 298 -0.15 -21.76 16.28
CA THR A 298 -0.44 -22.35 14.98
C THR A 298 -1.68 -21.72 14.37
N ILE A 299 -1.60 -21.47 13.07
CA ILE A 299 -2.74 -21.15 12.22
C ILE A 299 -2.88 -22.25 11.15
N GLU A 300 -4.12 -22.54 10.77
CA GLU A 300 -4.45 -23.46 9.70
C GLU A 300 -4.99 -22.69 8.49
N ILE A 301 -4.42 -22.98 7.32
CA ILE A 301 -4.75 -22.33 6.04
C ILE A 301 -4.99 -23.37 4.96
N HIS A 302 -5.83 -23.04 3.97
CA HIS A 302 -6.06 -23.92 2.83
C HIS A 302 -4.84 -24.08 1.94
N ARG A 303 -4.72 -25.24 1.28
CA ARG A 303 -3.63 -25.58 0.36
C ARG A 303 -3.38 -24.54 -0.74
N ASP A 304 -4.41 -23.86 -1.21
CA ASP A 304 -4.26 -22.84 -2.24
C ASP A 304 -3.54 -21.60 -1.70
N MET A 305 -3.96 -21.11 -0.52
CA MET A 305 -3.27 -20.01 0.16
C MET A 305 -1.82 -20.38 0.48
N ALA A 306 -1.58 -21.63 0.90
CA ALA A 306 -0.24 -22.14 1.17
C ALA A 306 0.64 -22.19 -0.09
N ARG A 307 0.09 -22.63 -1.23
CA ARG A 307 0.76 -22.63 -2.54
C ARG A 307 1.19 -21.21 -2.92
N ASP A 308 0.28 -20.25 -2.79
CA ASP A 308 0.51 -18.88 -3.26
C ASP A 308 1.48 -18.12 -2.34
N LEU A 309 1.44 -18.39 -1.03
CA LEU A 309 2.44 -17.95 -0.06
C LEU A 309 3.75 -18.73 -0.12
N LYS A 310 3.81 -19.82 -0.89
CA LYS A 310 4.96 -20.76 -0.98
C LYS A 310 5.41 -21.27 0.39
N VAL A 311 4.46 -21.69 1.22
CA VAL A 311 4.67 -22.27 2.54
C VAL A 311 4.10 -23.69 2.62
N LYS A 312 4.60 -24.48 3.58
CA LYS A 312 4.10 -25.82 3.91
C LYS A 312 3.85 -25.96 5.40
N THR A 313 3.19 -27.05 5.80
CA THR A 313 2.99 -27.37 7.22
C THR A 313 4.33 -27.37 7.97
N GLY A 314 4.36 -26.66 9.11
CA GLY A 314 5.54 -26.47 9.94
C GLY A 314 6.34 -25.20 9.66
N ASP A 315 6.17 -24.56 8.50
CA ASP A 315 6.76 -23.26 8.23
C ASP A 315 6.20 -22.19 9.18
N ILE A 316 6.94 -21.10 9.37
CA ILE A 316 6.56 -19.99 10.24
C ILE A 316 6.29 -18.76 9.38
N VAL A 317 5.14 -18.13 9.60
CA VAL A 317 4.75 -16.84 9.01
C VAL A 317 4.64 -15.78 10.09
N ILE A 318 4.61 -14.52 9.69
CA ILE A 318 4.12 -13.45 10.56
C ILE A 318 2.62 -13.29 10.32
N ALA A 319 1.85 -13.30 11.41
CA ALA A 319 0.45 -12.93 11.45
C ALA A 319 0.29 -11.52 12.05
N GLU A 320 -0.60 -10.73 11.46
CA GLU A 320 -0.87 -9.35 11.82
C GLU A 320 -2.39 -9.08 11.81
N ARG A 321 -2.85 -8.31 12.79
CA ARG A 321 -4.21 -7.76 12.80
C ARG A 321 -4.11 -6.25 12.56
N PHE A 322 -4.95 -5.74 11.65
CA PHE A 322 -5.13 -4.31 11.49
C PHE A 322 -6.17 -3.75 12.47
N PRO A 323 -5.94 -2.56 13.05
CA PRO A 323 -4.73 -1.74 12.92
C PRO A 323 -3.54 -2.28 13.74
N CYS A 324 -2.30 -2.14 13.23
CA CYS A 324 -1.10 -2.46 13.99
C CYS A 324 -0.88 -1.42 15.11
N LEU A 325 -1.11 -1.84 16.36
CA LEU A 325 -0.91 -1.02 17.55
C LEU A 325 0.50 -1.19 18.16
N GLY A 326 1.41 -1.82 17.43
CA GLY A 326 2.80 -2.08 17.83
C GLY A 326 3.15 -3.57 17.81
N PHE A 327 4.21 -3.95 18.52
CA PHE A 327 4.74 -5.33 18.49
C PHE A 327 3.77 -6.41 18.98
N VAL A 328 2.71 -6.02 19.70
CA VAL A 328 1.67 -6.92 20.20
C VAL A 328 0.70 -7.39 19.12
N SER A 329 0.57 -6.60 18.03
CA SER A 329 -0.27 -6.87 16.86
C SER A 329 0.41 -7.75 15.82
N ILE A 330 1.70 -8.11 16.01
CA ILE A 330 2.49 -8.89 15.06
C ILE A 330 3.02 -10.14 15.76
N ARG A 331 2.65 -11.34 15.28
CA ARG A 331 3.02 -12.63 15.89
C ARG A 331 3.58 -13.62 14.89
N PRO A 332 4.71 -14.29 15.17
CA PRO A 332 5.05 -15.50 14.45
C PRO A 332 4.01 -16.59 14.72
N GLN A 333 3.60 -17.30 13.68
CA GLN A 333 2.65 -18.42 13.75
C GLN A 333 3.16 -19.58 12.88
N ARG A 334 3.06 -20.80 13.37
CA ARG A 334 3.29 -22.02 12.59
C ARG A 334 2.13 -22.27 11.65
N ILE A 335 2.42 -22.75 10.45
CA ILE A 335 1.42 -23.12 9.46
C ILE A 335 1.03 -24.59 9.63
N LYS A 336 -0.28 -24.86 9.58
CA LYS A 336 -0.85 -26.16 9.25
C LYS A 336 -1.61 -26.02 7.93
N VAL A 337 -1.29 -26.83 6.93
CA VAL A 337 -1.99 -26.82 5.65
C VAL A 337 -3.13 -27.82 5.68
N THR A 338 -4.29 -27.44 5.16
CA THR A 338 -5.49 -28.29 5.06
C THR A 338 -6.13 -28.22 3.67
N ASP A 339 -6.88 -29.28 3.32
CA ASP A 339 -7.77 -29.31 2.14
C ASP A 339 -9.23 -28.99 2.50
N ASP A 340 -9.49 -28.57 3.74
CA ASP A 340 -10.82 -28.16 4.18
C ASP A 340 -11.31 -26.93 3.40
N VAL A 341 -12.42 -27.09 2.70
CA VAL A 341 -13.03 -26.04 1.86
C VAL A 341 -13.43 -24.82 2.69
N GLN A 342 -13.70 -24.96 3.99
CA GLN A 342 -13.98 -23.81 4.86
C GLN A 342 -12.75 -22.90 5.01
N CYS A 343 -11.55 -23.49 5.16
CA CYS A 343 -10.29 -22.76 5.26
C CYS A 343 -9.88 -22.10 3.93
N LYS A 344 -10.61 -22.37 2.84
CA LYS A 344 -10.42 -21.62 1.59
C LYS A 344 -10.64 -20.13 1.82
N TYR A 345 -11.60 -19.79 2.68
CA TYR A 345 -12.02 -18.40 2.88
C TYR A 345 -11.74 -17.87 4.28
N THR A 346 -11.14 -18.69 5.14
CA THR A 346 -10.84 -18.33 6.52
C THR A 346 -9.44 -18.78 6.91
N ILE A 347 -8.86 -18.10 7.89
CA ILE A 347 -7.68 -18.59 8.61
C ILE A 347 -8.14 -19.08 9.97
N ARG A 348 -7.97 -20.37 10.26
CA ARG A 348 -8.25 -20.90 11.60
C ARG A 348 -7.06 -20.62 12.50
N ALA A 349 -7.29 -19.97 13.63
CA ALA A 349 -6.28 -19.66 14.62
C ALA A 349 -6.47 -20.52 15.88
N SER A 350 -5.37 -20.96 16.48
CA SER A 350 -5.45 -21.62 17.78
C SER A 350 -5.95 -20.66 18.87
N GLY A 351 -6.80 -21.14 19.78
CA GLY A 351 -7.48 -20.30 20.77
C GLY A 351 -6.59 -19.54 21.75
N ASN A 352 -5.30 -19.87 21.83
CA ASN A 352 -4.37 -19.20 22.73
C ASN A 352 -3.51 -18.12 22.04
N SER A 353 -3.56 -18.00 20.72
CA SER A 353 -2.43 -17.38 20.00
C SER A 353 -2.52 -15.89 19.73
N LEU A 354 -3.71 -15.28 19.80
CA LEU A 354 -3.89 -13.95 19.21
C LEU A 354 -4.67 -12.95 20.08
N CYS A 355 -4.95 -13.26 21.36
CA CYS A 355 -5.66 -12.36 22.27
C CYS A 355 -4.95 -10.99 22.44
N SER A 356 -3.60 -10.98 22.45
CA SER A 356 -2.79 -9.76 22.50
C SER A 356 -2.92 -8.88 21.26
N MET A 357 -3.36 -9.45 20.13
CA MET A 357 -3.62 -8.71 18.90
C MET A 357 -5.00 -8.03 18.96
N GLY A 358 -5.81 -8.34 19.97
CA GLY A 358 -7.16 -7.84 20.10
C GLY A 358 -8.12 -8.44 19.09
N LEU A 359 -7.83 -9.64 18.57
CA LEU A 359 -8.73 -10.36 17.67
C LEU A 359 -9.98 -10.81 18.42
N ASP A 360 -11.13 -10.55 17.81
CA ASP A 360 -12.38 -11.26 18.02
C ASP A 360 -12.68 -12.15 16.80
N PHE A 361 -13.78 -12.91 16.85
CA PHE A 361 -14.15 -13.89 15.82
C PHE A 361 -15.52 -13.58 15.20
N ASP A 362 -15.90 -12.30 15.17
CA ASP A 362 -17.17 -11.80 14.65
C ASP A 362 -17.05 -11.19 13.23
N GLY A 363 -15.91 -11.39 12.56
CA GLY A 363 -15.63 -10.88 11.21
C GLY A 363 -14.21 -10.35 11.02
N ASP A 364 -13.44 -10.27 12.09
CA ASP A 364 -12.05 -9.82 12.10
C ASP A 364 -11.18 -10.53 11.03
N THR A 365 -10.28 -9.77 10.41
CA THR A 365 -9.39 -10.27 9.34
C THR A 365 -7.96 -10.40 9.85
N LEU A 366 -7.35 -11.57 9.59
CA LEU A 366 -5.95 -11.83 9.88
C LEU A 366 -5.13 -11.73 8.60
N PHE A 367 -4.09 -10.92 8.64
CA PHE A 367 -3.11 -10.79 7.58
C PHE A 367 -1.91 -11.68 7.90
N ILE A 368 -1.35 -12.35 6.90
CA ILE A 368 -0.18 -13.21 7.07
C ILE A 368 0.86 -12.91 6.01
N ALA A 369 2.13 -12.99 6.38
CA ALA A 369 3.28 -12.80 5.50
C ALA A 369 4.30 -13.92 5.66
N SER A 370 4.71 -14.51 4.54
CA SER A 370 5.75 -15.54 4.46
C SER A 370 7.09 -14.92 4.04
N PHE A 371 8.18 -15.48 4.58
CA PHE A 371 9.54 -15.00 4.32
C PHE A 371 10.39 -16.12 3.73
N HIS A 372 11.18 -15.77 2.72
CA HIS A 372 11.85 -16.72 1.86
C HIS A 372 13.37 -16.65 1.94
N THR A 373 13.95 -15.58 2.49
CA THR A 373 15.40 -15.54 2.75
C THR A 373 15.77 -16.47 3.91
N PRO A 374 16.91 -17.18 3.84
CA PRO A 374 17.36 -18.05 4.93
C PRO A 374 17.45 -17.33 6.28
N GLN A 375 17.94 -16.08 6.27
CA GLN A 375 18.14 -15.27 7.46
C GLN A 375 16.81 -14.83 8.09
N ALA A 376 15.79 -14.51 7.29
CA ALA A 376 14.46 -14.18 7.82
C ALA A 376 13.78 -15.42 8.43
N LYS A 377 13.90 -16.58 7.77
CA LYS A 377 13.39 -17.85 8.32
C LYS A 377 14.06 -18.21 9.64
N GLU A 378 15.38 -18.08 9.73
CA GLU A 378 16.13 -18.31 10.97
C GLU A 378 15.72 -17.34 12.08
N ALA A 379 15.51 -16.06 11.76
CA ALA A 379 15.01 -15.07 12.72
C ALA A 379 13.62 -15.43 13.27
N LEU A 380 12.72 -15.95 12.44
CA LEU A 380 11.40 -16.44 12.86
C LEU A 380 11.49 -17.68 13.76
N ILE A 381 12.34 -18.63 13.40
CA ILE A 381 12.59 -19.84 14.22
C ILE A 381 13.15 -19.44 15.58
N LYS A 382 14.15 -18.54 15.61
CA LYS A 382 14.75 -18.03 16.83
C LYS A 382 13.73 -17.35 17.72
N GLU A 383 12.88 -16.49 17.17
CA GLU A 383 11.83 -15.81 17.94
C GLU A 383 10.80 -16.80 18.50
N MET A 384 10.45 -17.86 17.77
CA MET A 384 9.55 -18.92 18.28
C MET A 384 10.19 -19.76 19.40
N GLN A 385 11.50 -19.96 19.38
CA GLN A 385 12.22 -20.78 20.38
C GLN A 385 12.65 -19.96 21.61
N SER A 386 13.07 -18.72 21.39
CA SER A 386 13.64 -17.82 22.39
C SER A 386 13.18 -16.38 22.10
N PRO A 387 11.90 -16.06 22.36
CA PRO A 387 11.34 -14.75 22.06
C PRO A 387 12.03 -13.64 22.85
N ASN A 388 11.97 -12.43 22.33
CA ASN A 388 12.39 -11.24 23.07
C ASN A 388 11.63 -11.16 24.41
N ARG A 389 12.38 -11.22 25.53
CA ARG A 389 11.82 -11.29 26.88
C ARG A 389 10.87 -10.12 27.19
N LEU A 390 11.25 -8.89 26.86
CA LEU A 390 10.39 -7.72 27.11
C LEU A 390 9.07 -7.81 26.35
N CYS A 391 9.13 -8.25 25.09
CA CYS A 391 7.94 -8.43 24.28
C CYS A 391 7.07 -9.56 24.83
N LYS A 392 7.68 -10.69 25.19
CA LYS A 392 7.01 -11.85 25.79
C LYS A 392 6.30 -11.48 27.09
N ASP A 393 7.01 -10.85 28.03
CA ASP A 393 6.48 -10.48 29.34
C ASP A 393 5.29 -9.51 29.19
N ALA A 394 5.38 -8.53 28.31
CA ALA A 394 4.29 -7.58 28.03
C ALA A 394 3.06 -8.27 27.41
N ILE A 395 3.29 -9.19 26.47
CA ILE A 395 2.26 -10.02 25.85
C ILE A 395 1.55 -10.88 26.89
N GLU A 396 2.30 -11.53 27.78
CA GLU A 396 1.75 -12.41 28.81
C GLU A 396 0.91 -11.61 29.80
N GLN A 397 1.34 -10.40 30.18
CA GLN A 397 0.57 -9.50 31.02
C GLN A 397 -0.76 -9.05 30.36
N ILE A 398 -0.75 -8.75 29.06
CA ILE A 398 -1.98 -8.37 28.33
C ILE A 398 -2.93 -9.56 28.27
N ASN A 399 -2.43 -10.74 27.93
CA ASN A 399 -3.22 -11.96 27.87
C ASN A 399 -3.80 -12.32 29.25
N ALA A 400 -3.07 -12.07 30.34
CA ALA A 400 -3.53 -12.34 31.71
C ALA A 400 -4.63 -11.37 32.19
N LYS A 401 -4.70 -10.14 31.65
CA LYS A 401 -5.70 -9.13 32.07
C LYS A 401 -7.10 -9.33 31.49
N LYS A 402 -7.24 -10.12 30.43
CA LYS A 402 -8.52 -10.42 29.80
C LYS A 402 -9.11 -11.70 30.39
N THR A 403 -9.65 -11.60 31.61
CA THR A 403 -10.58 -12.61 32.12
C THR A 403 -11.92 -12.42 31.40
N PRO A 404 -12.42 -13.39 30.62
CA PRO A 404 -13.69 -13.22 29.93
C PRO A 404 -14.81 -13.04 30.95
N GLN A 405 -15.55 -11.93 30.85
CA GLN A 405 -16.81 -11.75 31.58
C GLN A 405 -17.90 -12.48 30.80
N ILE A 406 -18.03 -13.78 31.03
CA ILE A 406 -19.02 -14.62 30.35
C ILE A 406 -20.33 -14.52 31.14
N LYS A 407 -21.39 -14.04 30.49
CA LYS A 407 -22.75 -14.37 30.92
C LYS A 407 -23.10 -15.65 30.18
N GLU A 408 -23.09 -16.78 30.89
CA GLU A 408 -23.59 -18.04 30.34
C GLU A 408 -25.05 -17.83 29.95
N MET A 409 -25.36 -18.05 28.68
CA MET A 409 -26.72 -18.04 28.16
C MET A 409 -27.09 -19.48 27.84
N ASP A 410 -28.30 -19.90 28.17
CA ASP A 410 -28.86 -21.20 27.81
C ASP A 410 -30.12 -21.05 26.92
N LEU A 411 -30.69 -22.17 26.47
CA LEU A 411 -31.95 -22.19 25.72
C LEU A 411 -33.18 -21.70 26.53
N ASN A 412 -33.03 -21.46 27.84
CA ASN A 412 -34.08 -20.89 28.68
C ASN A 412 -33.97 -19.36 28.79
N ASP A 413 -32.84 -18.78 28.37
CA ASP A 413 -32.68 -17.32 28.21
C ASP A 413 -33.29 -16.78 26.89
N PHE A 414 -33.80 -17.66 26.02
CA PHE A 414 -34.43 -17.34 24.72
C PHE A 414 -35.95 -17.52 24.69
#